data_AF-A0A1X7LS37-F1
#
_entry.id   AF-A0A1X7LS37-F1
#
_cell.length_a   1.000
_cell.length_b   1.000
_cell.length_c   1.000
_cell.angle_alpha   90.00
_cell.angle_beta   90.00
_cell.angle_gamma   90.00
#
_symmetry.space_group_name_H-M   'P 1'
#
loop_
_entity.id
_entity.type
_entity.pdbx_description
1 polymer ?
#
loop_
_entity_poly.entity_id
_entity_poly.type
_entity_poly.pdbx_seq_one_letter_code
_entity_poly.pdbx_strand_id
1 'polypeptide(L)'
;MSREHAYATMLEAMAKMQWNVAQILEAKALEAEKNRNWVLNHLNQQAFATHLEQLNEPMEIHEQVIEVLEGLAKLQYSLARNMNVLLVEPSRNDYSGSADDSEDGEGYSS
;
A
#
# COMPACT_ATOMS: atom_id res chain seq x y z
N MET A 1 13.51 -24.44 -17.48
CA MET A 1 12.67 -24.14 -16.30
C MET A 1 11.21 -24.24 -16.71
N SER A 2 10.37 -24.96 -15.96
CA SER A 2 8.93 -24.99 -16.23
C SER A 2 8.26 -23.71 -15.73
N ARG A 3 7.14 -23.34 -16.34
CA ARG A 3 6.34 -22.16 -15.95
C ARG A 3 5.93 -22.22 -14.47
N GLU A 4 5.58 -23.40 -13.98
CA GLU A 4 5.24 -23.67 -12.58
C GLU A 4 6.40 -23.38 -11.63
N HIS A 5 7.62 -23.78 -12.00
CA HIS A 5 8.80 -23.50 -11.20
C HIS A 5 9.10 -21.99 -11.12
N ALA A 6 8.86 -21.25 -12.21
CA ALA A 6 9.00 -19.79 -12.21
C ALA A 6 7.96 -19.11 -11.30
N TYR A 7 6.69 -19.54 -11.33
CA TYR A 7 5.66 -19.00 -10.44
C TYR A 7 5.93 -19.34 -8.97
N ALA A 8 6.36 -20.56 -8.66
CA ALA A 8 6.72 -20.97 -7.31
C ALA A 8 7.88 -20.11 -6.76
N THR A 9 8.90 -19.87 -7.59
CA THR A 9 10.04 -19.00 -7.23
C THR A 9 9.60 -17.55 -6.97
N MET A 10 8.66 -17.04 -7.79
CA MET A 10 8.14 -15.68 -7.63
C MET A 10 7.30 -15.54 -6.36
N LEU A 11 6.44 -16.52 -6.05
CA LEU A 11 5.67 -16.56 -4.81
C LEU A 11 6.57 -16.63 -3.57
N GLU A 12 7.64 -17.44 -3.61
CA GLU A 12 8.61 -17.53 -2.52
C GLU A 12 9.33 -16.20 -2.29
N ALA A 13 9.79 -15.54 -3.37
CA ALA A 13 10.43 -14.22 -3.28
C ALA A 13 9.48 -13.17 -2.68
N MET A 14 8.20 -13.21 -3.07
CA MET A 14 7.18 -12.29 -2.53
C MET A 14 6.86 -12.55 -1.06
N ALA A 15 6.78 -13.81 -0.64
CA ALA A 15 6.60 -14.16 0.77
C ALA A 15 7.77 -13.63 1.63
N LYS A 16 9.01 -13.76 1.14
CA LYS A 16 10.19 -13.17 1.80
C LYS A 16 10.12 -11.65 1.86
N MET A 17 9.63 -11.00 0.80
CA MET A 17 9.44 -9.55 0.79
C MET A 17 8.37 -9.11 1.81
N GLN A 18 7.23 -9.80 1.90
CA GLN A 18 6.21 -9.51 2.91
C GLN A 18 6.72 -9.71 4.33
N TRP A 19 7.51 -10.76 4.56
CA TRP A 19 8.15 -10.98 5.85
C TRP A 19 9.07 -9.80 6.23
N ASN A 20 9.89 -9.32 5.29
CA ASN A 20 10.75 -8.15 5.53
C ASN A 20 9.94 -6.89 5.82
N VAL A 21 8.83 -6.66 5.11
CA VAL A 21 7.92 -5.54 5.39
C VAL A 21 7.32 -5.64 6.79
N ALA A 22 6.88 -6.84 7.20
CA ALA A 22 6.36 -7.05 8.55
C ALA A 22 7.41 -6.73 9.63
N GLN A 23 8.65 -7.18 9.44
CA GLN A 23 9.77 -6.87 10.35
C GLN A 23 10.07 -5.37 10.43
N ILE A 24 10.02 -4.65 9.30
CA ILE A 24 10.18 -3.19 9.29
C ILE A 24 9.05 -2.50 10.06
N LEU A 25 7.80 -2.94 9.85
CA LEU A 25 6.64 -2.36 10.54
C LEU A 25 6.69 -2.60 12.06
N GLU A 26 7.13 -3.78 12.49
CA GLU A 26 7.33 -4.09 13.91
C GLU A 26 8.39 -3.18 14.54
N ALA A 27 9.54 -3.02 13.88
CA ALA A 27 10.59 -2.11 14.35
C ALA A 27 10.10 -0.65 14.41
N LYS A 28 9.30 -0.21 13.41
CA LYS A 28 8.73 1.13 13.37
C LYS A 28 7.68 1.37 14.45
N ALA A 29 6.88 0.36 14.81
CA ALA A 29 5.94 0.44 15.92
C ALA A 29 6.69 0.65 17.26
N LEU A 30 7.78 -0.08 17.48
CA LEU A 30 8.63 0.09 18.67
C LEU A 30 9.29 1.47 18.73
N GLU A 31 9.77 1.98 17.60
CA GLU A 31 10.34 3.33 17.51
C GLU A 31 9.29 4.41 17.78
N ALA A 32 8.08 4.27 17.22
CA ALA A 32 6.97 5.19 17.47
C ALA A 32 6.55 5.21 18.95
N GLU A 33 6.53 4.06 19.61
CA GLU A 33 6.22 3.98 21.04
C GLU A 33 7.31 4.66 21.90
N LYS A 34 8.58 4.47 21.54
CA LYS A 34 9.71 5.18 22.17
C LYS A 34 9.60 6.68 21.99
N ASN A 35 9.32 7.15 20.77
CA ASN A 35 9.16 8.57 20.47
C ASN A 35 7.99 9.16 21.25
N ARG A 36 6.84 8.47 21.30
CA ARG A 36 5.70 8.87 22.13
C ARG A 36 6.06 8.98 23.61
N ASN A 37 6.76 8.00 24.16
CA ASN A 37 7.22 8.02 25.54
C ASN A 37 8.22 9.15 25.79
N TRP A 38 9.11 9.44 24.85
CA TRP A 38 10.04 10.55 24.96
C TRP A 38 9.28 11.89 24.97
N VAL A 39 8.38 12.10 24.01
CA VAL A 39 7.52 13.29 23.91
C VAL A 39 6.74 13.51 25.21
N LEU A 40 6.04 12.51 25.72
CA LEU A 40 5.23 12.68 26.94
C LEU A 40 6.05 13.05 28.18
N ASN A 41 7.31 12.62 28.24
CA ASN A 41 8.16 12.84 29.41
C ASN A 41 9.09 14.05 29.28
N HIS A 42 9.41 14.49 28.06
CA HIS A 42 10.41 15.53 27.81
C HIS A 42 9.84 16.77 27.13
N LEU A 43 8.65 16.68 26.54
CA LEU A 43 7.97 17.77 25.86
C LEU A 43 7.06 18.52 26.85
N ASN A 44 7.68 19.09 27.89
CA ASN A 44 6.99 19.90 28.91
C ASN A 44 7.21 21.40 28.67
N GLN A 45 6.39 22.27 29.27
CA GLN A 45 6.48 23.73 29.08
C GLN A 45 7.86 24.34 29.37
N GLN A 46 8.68 23.69 30.20
CA GLN A 46 10.02 24.17 30.57
C GLN A 46 11.09 23.75 29.56
N ALA A 47 10.78 22.82 28.64
CA ALA A 47 11.69 22.37 27.59
C ALA A 47 11.73 23.32 26.37
N PHE A 48 10.81 24.27 26.29
CA PHE A 48 10.69 25.21 25.18
C PHE A 48 10.98 26.65 25.61
N ALA A 49 11.73 27.38 24.79
CA ALA A 49 12.01 28.79 25.05
C ALA A 49 10.78 29.67 24.74
N THR A 50 9.95 29.25 23.77
CA THR A 50 8.73 29.96 23.38
C THR A 50 7.53 29.02 23.20
N HIS A 51 6.33 29.57 23.41
CA HIS A 51 5.08 28.84 23.19
C HIS A 51 4.85 28.46 21.70
N LEU A 52 5.53 29.17 20.78
CA LEU A 52 5.49 28.88 19.35
C LEU A 52 6.31 27.62 19.01
N GLU A 53 7.51 27.49 19.56
CA GLU A 53 8.35 26.29 19.40
C GLU A 53 7.70 25.05 20.01
N GLN A 54 7.00 25.23 21.14
CA GLN A 54 6.21 24.16 21.77
C GLN A 54 5.12 23.57 20.83
N LEU A 55 4.67 24.33 19.83
CA LEU A 55 3.70 23.88 18.84
C LEU A 55 4.38 23.38 17.56
N ASN A 56 5.36 24.11 17.03
CA ASN A 56 5.97 23.80 15.75
C ASN A 56 6.81 22.53 15.76
N GLU A 57 7.68 22.34 16.76
CA GLU A 57 8.61 21.20 16.77
C GLU A 57 7.89 19.84 16.83
N PRO A 58 6.84 19.63 17.67
CA PRO A 58 6.08 18.39 17.62
C PRO A 58 5.35 18.18 16.30
N MET A 59 4.89 19.26 15.67
CA MET A 59 4.13 19.21 14.43
C MET A 59 4.99 18.73 13.26
N GLU A 60 6.24 19.21 13.16
CA GLU A 60 7.22 18.74 12.17
C GLU A 60 7.54 17.23 12.34
N ILE A 61 7.72 16.78 13.59
CA ILE A 61 7.97 15.36 13.88
C ILE A 61 6.75 14.51 13.45
N HIS A 62 5.54 14.97 13.75
CA HIS A 62 4.31 14.27 13.36
C HIS A 62 4.14 14.22 11.84
N GLU A 63 4.47 15.29 11.12
CA GLU A 63 4.41 15.34 9.65
C GLU A 63 5.34 14.29 9.03
N GLN A 64 6.57 14.18 9.51
CA GLN A 64 7.53 13.19 9.03
C GLN A 64 7.09 11.75 9.33
N VAL A 65 6.43 11.50 10.46
CA VAL A 65 5.85 10.18 10.77
C VAL A 65 4.73 9.84 9.79
N ILE A 66 3.86 10.80 9.45
CA ILE A 66 2.77 10.60 8.49
C ILE A 66 3.32 10.27 7.10
N GLU A 67 4.34 10.99 6.63
CA GLU A 67 4.97 10.75 5.33
C GLU A 67 5.51 9.32 5.19
N VAL A 68 6.21 8.84 6.23
CA VAL A 68 6.76 7.47 6.25
C VAL A 68 5.64 6.42 6.22
N LEU A 69 4.57 6.63 6.97
CA LEU A 69 3.41 5.73 6.97
C LEU A 69 2.71 5.69 5.60
N GLU A 70 2.58 6.84 4.94
CA GLU A 70 2.00 6.92 3.59
C GLU A 70 2.87 6.18 2.57
N GLY A 71 4.19 6.34 2.64
CA GLY A 71 5.13 5.60 1.78
C GLY A 71 5.01 4.08 1.94
N LEU A 72 4.92 3.60 3.19
CA LEU A 72 4.72 2.18 3.49
C LEU A 72 3.38 1.66 2.97
N ALA A 73 2.30 2.42 3.14
CA ALA A 73 0.98 2.05 2.63
C ALA A 73 0.97 1.92 1.10
N LYS A 74 1.58 2.87 0.39
CA LYS A 74 1.72 2.82 -1.08
C LYS A 74 2.51 1.59 -1.53
N LEU A 75 3.62 1.27 -0.86
CA LEU A 75 4.40 0.08 -1.15
C LEU A 75 3.56 -1.19 -0.97
N GLN A 76 2.84 -1.31 0.13
CA GLN A 76 2.02 -2.48 0.43
C GLN A 76 0.86 -2.65 -0.57
N TYR A 77 0.22 -1.55 -0.97
CA TYR A 77 -0.81 -1.56 -2.01
C TYR A 77 -0.24 -2.02 -3.36
N SER A 78 0.95 -1.52 -3.76
CA SER A 78 1.60 -1.92 -5.00
C SER A 78 1.97 -3.41 -5.01
N LEU A 79 2.43 -3.93 -3.87
CA LEU A 79 2.79 -5.34 -3.70
C LEU A 79 1.55 -6.23 -3.81
N ALA A 80 0.46 -5.86 -3.14
CA ALA A 80 -0.81 -6.57 -3.21
C ALA A 80 -1.37 -6.60 -4.63
N ARG A 81 -1.26 -5.49 -5.37
CA ARG A 81 -1.63 -5.42 -6.79
C ARG A 81 -0.79 -6.37 -7.65
N ASN A 82 0.53 -6.38 -7.47
CA ASN A 82 1.42 -7.28 -8.20
C ASN A 82 1.14 -8.76 -7.88
N MET A 83 0.82 -9.08 -6.63
CA MET A 83 0.39 -10.44 -6.24
C MET A 83 -0.92 -10.84 -6.93
N ASN A 84 -1.93 -9.96 -6.95
CA ASN A 84 -3.19 -10.26 -7.64
C ASN A 84 -2.98 -10.54 -9.13
N VAL A 85 -2.09 -9.81 -9.80
CA VAL A 85 -1.76 -10.05 -11.21
C VAL A 85 -1.13 -11.41 -11.45
N LEU A 86 -0.35 -11.93 -10.49
CA LEU A 86 0.29 -13.24 -10.60
C LEU A 86 -0.61 -14.41 -10.18
N LEU A 87 -1.54 -14.16 -9.24
CA LEU A 87 -2.47 -15.16 -8.73
C LEU A 87 -3.72 -15.31 -9.61
N VAL A 88 -4.12 -14.25 -10.31
CA VAL A 88 -5.16 -14.31 -11.33
C VAL A 88 -4.54 -14.89 -12.60
N GLU A 89 -4.78 -16.17 -12.88
CA GLU A 89 -4.41 -16.74 -14.18
C GLU A 89 -5.04 -15.92 -15.32
N PRO A 90 -4.34 -15.70 -16.45
CA PRO A 90 -4.97 -15.31 -17.70
C PRO A 90 -5.64 -16.55 -18.31
N SER A 91 -6.70 -17.03 -17.64
CA SER A 91 -7.50 -18.17 -18.10
C SER A 91 -8.97 -17.76 -18.17
N ARG A 92 -9.27 -16.74 -18.99
CA ARG A 92 -10.40 -16.86 -19.91
C ARG A 92 -10.19 -15.97 -21.12
N ASN A 93 -10.00 -16.66 -22.23
CA ASN A 93 -10.21 -16.22 -23.58
C ASN A 93 -11.56 -15.49 -23.68
N ASP A 94 -11.60 -14.16 -23.57
CA ASP A 94 -12.77 -13.33 -23.90
C ASP A 94 -12.94 -13.19 -25.42
N TYR A 95 -12.94 -14.35 -26.09
CA TYR A 95 -13.43 -14.50 -27.46
C TYR A 95 -14.44 -15.66 -27.44
N SER A 96 -15.58 -15.43 -26.79
CA SER A 96 -16.81 -16.19 -27.04
C SER A 96 -17.94 -15.18 -27.16
N GLY A 97 -18.42 -15.01 -28.39
CA GLY A 97 -19.49 -14.09 -28.73
C GLY A 97 -20.75 -14.33 -27.92
N SER A 98 -21.46 -13.24 -27.65
CA SER A 98 -22.86 -13.27 -27.29
C SER A 98 -23.55 -12.14 -28.03
N ALA A 99 -24.44 -12.56 -28.93
CA ALA A 99 -25.73 -11.95 -29.28
C ALA A 99 -25.69 -10.54 -29.89
N ASP A 100 -25.97 -10.42 -31.19
CA ASP A 100 -27.34 -10.27 -31.71
C ASP A 100 -27.74 -8.79 -31.68
N ASP A 101 -27.39 -8.09 -32.76
CA ASP A 101 -28.04 -6.84 -33.14
C ASP A 101 -28.65 -7.07 -34.53
N SER A 102 -29.67 -7.92 -34.52
CA SER A 102 -30.63 -8.07 -35.61
C SER A 102 -31.71 -6.99 -35.45
N GLU A 103 -31.38 -5.72 -35.72
CA GLU A 103 -32.39 -4.67 -35.93
C GLU A 103 -32.51 -4.35 -37.43
N ASP A 104 -33.10 -5.30 -38.16
CA ASP A 104 -33.71 -5.05 -39.47
C ASP A 104 -35.24 -4.90 -39.29
N GLY A 105 -35.74 -3.70 -39.57
CA GLY A 105 -37.17 -3.36 -39.78
C GLY A 105 -37.89 -2.80 -38.55
N GLU A 106 -38.46 -1.59 -38.55
CA GLU A 106 -39.19 -0.92 -39.63
C GLU A 106 -39.28 0.61 -39.44
N GLY A 107 -39.40 1.32 -40.58
CA GLY A 107 -40.19 2.55 -40.67
C GLY A 107 -39.41 3.83 -40.95
N TYR A 108 -39.25 4.19 -42.23
CA TYR A 108 -39.94 5.32 -42.88
C TYR A 108 -39.24 5.65 -44.21
N SER A 109 -39.89 5.28 -45.32
CA SER A 109 -39.68 5.89 -46.64
C SER A 109 -40.96 6.61 -47.04
N SER A 110 -40.81 7.89 -47.40
CA SER A 110 -41.73 8.79 -48.12
C SER A 110 -42.99 9.29 -47.40
#